data_AF-A0A3D3WXL4-F1
#
_entry.id   AF-A0A3D3WXL4-F1
#
_cell.length_a   1.000
_cell.length_b   1.000
_cell.length_c   1.000
_cell.angle_alpha   90.00
_cell.angle_beta   90.00
_cell.angle_gamma   90.00
#
_symmetry.space_group_name_H-M   'P 1'
#
loop_
_entity.id
_entity.type
_entity.pdbx_description
1 polymer ?
#
loop_
_entity_poly.entity_id
_entity_poly.type
_entity_poly.pdbx_seq_one_letter_code
_entity_poly.pdbx_strand_id
1 'polypeptide(L)' 'MTQGQIGTMIQRVLGKILCNEGIARDVVTLVSHFVVEEDDPEFARSSKPIGPLLDVPSKERY' A
#
# COMPACT_ATOMS: atom_id res chain seq x y z
N MET A 1 -8.67 -3.31 1.12
CA MET A 1 -7.38 -3.86 0.65
C MET A 1 -6.25 -3.00 1.18
N THR A 2 -5.34 -3.53 2.00
CA THR A 2 -4.28 -2.77 2.68
C THR A 2 -2.98 -3.60 2.74
N GLN A 3 -2.11 -3.43 3.73
CA GLN A 3 -0.77 -4.05 3.78
C GLN A 3 -0.80 -5.59 3.68
N GLY A 4 -1.66 -6.26 4.47
CA GLY A 4 -1.72 -7.73 4.46
C GLY A 4 -2.23 -8.30 3.14
N GLN A 5 -3.26 -7.69 2.55
CA GLN A 5 -3.81 -8.17 1.28
C GLN A 5 -2.86 -7.89 0.11
N ILE A 6 -2.27 -6.69 0.03
CA ILE A 6 -1.30 -6.34 -1.01
C ILE A 6 -0.05 -7.20 -0.89
N GLY A 7 0.50 -7.34 0.31
CA GLY A 7 1.65 -8.20 0.56
C GLY A 7 1.37 -9.67 0.24
N THR A 8 0.17 -10.18 0.53
CA THR A 8 -0.20 -11.55 0.15
C THR A 8 -0.18 -11.75 -1.37
N MET A 9 -0.67 -10.78 -2.15
CA MET A 9 -0.63 -10.86 -3.62
C MET A 9 0.81 -10.88 -4.12
N ILE A 10 1.64 -9.97 -3.61
CA ILE A 10 3.06 -9.83 -4.01
C ILE A 10 3.85 -11.08 -3.61
N GLN A 11 3.77 -11.52 -2.35
CA GLN A 11 4.54 -12.66 -1.85
C GLN A 11 4.21 -13.94 -2.63
N ARG A 12 2.94 -14.13 -3.02
CA ARG A 12 2.49 -15.30 -3.76
C ARG A 12 3.07 -15.32 -5.17
N VAL A 13 3.02 -14.19 -5.87
CA VAL A 13 3.52 -14.08 -7.25
C VAL A 13 5.04 -14.18 -7.25
N LEU A 14 5.73 -13.44 -6.38
CA LEU A 14 7.18 -13.44 -6.30
C LEU A 14 7.73 -14.81 -5.88
N GLY A 15 7.15 -15.44 -4.86
CA GLY A 15 7.56 -16.79 -4.44
C GLY A 15 7.43 -17.82 -5.57
N LYS A 16 6.37 -17.74 -6.38
CA LYS A 16 6.20 -18.61 -7.56
C LYS A 16 7.29 -18.37 -8.61
N ILE A 17 7.61 -17.11 -8.90
CA ILE A 17 8.66 -16.77 -9.88
C ILE A 17 10.01 -17.28 -9.41
N LEU A 18 10.39 -17.03 -8.15
CA LEU A 18 11.67 -17.50 -7.59
C LEU A 18 11.78 -19.03 -7.61
N CYS A 19 10.71 -19.73 -7.27
CA CYS A 19 10.66 -21.18 -7.36
C CYS A 19 10.87 -21.68 -8.80
N ASN A 20 10.26 -21.03 -9.79
CA ASN A 20 10.40 -21.40 -11.20
C ASN A 20 11.82 -21.17 -11.74
N GLU A 21 12.53 -20.17 -11.21
CA GLU A 21 13.93 -19.87 -11.55
C GLU A 21 14.94 -20.71 -10.75
N GLY A 22 14.47 -21.67 -9.92
CA GLY A 22 15.35 -22.49 -9.08
C GLY A 22 16.01 -21.73 -7.92
N ILE A 23 15.47 -20.55 -7.57
CA ILE A 23 15.99 -19.69 -6.50
C ILE A 23 15.28 -20.01 -5.20
N ALA A 24 15.98 -20.67 -4.27
CA ALA A 24 15.47 -20.96 -2.93
C ALA A 24 15.58 -19.74 -2.01
N ARG A 25 14.49 -18.98 -1.88
CA ARG A 25 14.38 -17.81 -0.99
C ARG A 25 12.99 -17.72 -0.39
N ASP A 26 12.96 -17.40 0.90
CA ASP A 26 11.72 -17.08 1.60
C ASP A 26 11.23 -15.68 1.21
N VAL A 27 9.94 -15.56 0.93
CA VAL A 27 9.28 -14.28 0.65
C VAL A 27 8.22 -14.05 1.70
N VAL A 28 8.37 -12.98 2.48
CA VAL A 28 7.49 -12.65 3.60
C VAL A 28 6.91 -11.24 3.46
N THR A 29 5.69 -11.05 3.94
CA THR A 29 5.09 -9.73 4.13
C THR A 29 5.26 -9.30 5.57
N LEU A 30 5.99 -8.21 5.80
CA LEU A 30 6.10 -7.59 7.13
C LEU A 30 5.15 -6.40 7.25
N VAL A 31 4.18 -6.49 8.17
CA VAL A 31 3.33 -5.36 8.51
C VAL A 31 4.18 -4.30 9.20
N SER A 32 4.16 -3.08 8.68
CA SER A 32 5.03 -2.00 9.12
C SER A 32 4.22 -0.82 9.66
N HIS A 33 4.66 -0.30 10.80
CA HIS A 33 4.19 0.97 11.35
C HIS A 33 5.26 2.04 11.12
N PHE A 34 4.82 3.25 10.83
CA PHE A 34 5.70 4.40 10.62
C PHE A 34 5.35 5.45 11.66
N VAL A 35 6.36 5.89 12.41
CA VAL A 35 6.23 7.03 13.32
C VAL A 35 6.39 8.30 12.50
N VAL A 36 5.55 9.28 12.78
CA VAL A 36 5.54 10.60 12.14
C VAL A 36 5.47 11.67 13.23
N GLU A 37 5.86 12.89 12.88
CA GLU A 37 5.77 14.04 13.80
C GLU A 37 4.31 14.33 14.15
N GLU A 38 4.04 14.72 15.40
CA GLU A 38 2.67 15.01 15.86
C GLU A 38 2.10 16.29 15.21
N ASP A 39 2.96 17.25 14.89
CA ASP A 39 2.63 18.56 14.32
C ASP A 39 2.92 18.66 12.81
N ASP A 40 2.99 17.52 12.10
CA ASP A 40 3.23 17.51 10.65
C ASP A 40 2.18 18.38 9.92
N PRO A 41 2.60 19.39 9.14
CA PRO A 41 1.68 20.30 8.46
C PRO A 41 0.75 19.60 7.44
N GLU A 42 1.10 18.39 6.96
CA GLU A 42 0.22 17.59 6.10
C GLU A 42 -1.07 17.16 6.82
N PHE A 43 -1.10 17.13 8.16
CA PHE A 43 -2.34 16.91 8.91
C PHE A 43 -3.30 18.10 8.81
N ALA A 44 -2.78 19.32 8.68
CA ALA A 44 -3.59 20.53 8.49
C ALA A 44 -4.04 20.71 7.03
N ARG A 45 -3.19 20.34 6.07
CA ARG A 45 -3.49 20.43 4.64
C ARG A 45 -2.88 19.25 3.88
N SER A 46 -3.65 18.17 3.77
CA SER A 46 -3.24 16.98 3.03
C SER A 46 -3.06 17.29 1.55
N SER A 47 -1.85 17.04 1.04
CA SER A 47 -1.51 17.23 -0.38
C SER A 47 -1.67 15.95 -1.19
N LYS A 48 -1.73 14.79 -0.53
CA LYS A 48 -1.71 13.49 -1.21
C LYS A 48 -3.09 13.08 -1.72
N PRO A 49 -3.29 12.95 -3.04
CA PRO A 49 -4.53 12.40 -3.58
C PRO A 49 -4.61 10.89 -3.29
N ILE A 50 -5.77 10.44 -2.83
CA ILE A 50 -6.06 9.02 -2.57
C ILE A 50 -7.42 8.64 -3.17
N GLY A 51 -7.57 7.37 -3.56
CA GLY A 51 -8.83 6.84 -4.08
C GLY A 51 -9.06 7.11 -5.58
N PRO A 52 -10.30 6.90 -6.05
CA PRO A 52 -10.64 7.05 -7.47
C PRO A 52 -10.72 8.52 -7.90
N LEU A 53 -10.64 8.76 -9.21
CA LEU A 53 -10.97 10.06 -9.77
C LEU A 53 -12.49 10.26 -9.71
N LEU A 54 -12.92 11.30 -9.00
CA LEU A 54 -14.32 11.68 -8.93
C LEU A 54 -14.61 12.83 -9.90
N ASP A 55 -15.81 12.83 -10.47
CA ASP A 55 -16.36 14.02 -11.09
C ASP A 55 -16.74 15.06 -10.02
N VAL A 56 -16.87 16.32 -10.42
CA VAL A 56 -17.13 17.44 -9.50
C VAL A 56 -18.37 17.20 -8.62
N PRO A 57 -19.51 16.74 -9.15
CA PRO A 57 -20.70 16.49 -8.33
C PRO A 57 -20.51 15.38 -7.29
N SER A 58 -19.75 14.33 -7.61
CA SER A 58 -19.48 13.26 -6.64
C SER A 58 -18.47 13.71 -5.59
N LYS A 59 -17.49 14.54 -5.97
CA LYS A 59 -16.50 15.07 -5.03
C LYS A 59 -17.13 15.90 -3.92
N GLU A 60 -18.12 16.75 -4.22
CA GLU A 60 -18.77 17.60 -3.22
C GLU A 60 -19.64 16.84 -2.20
N ARG A 61 -19.95 15.56 -2.47
CA ARG A 61 -20.73 14.70 -1.57
C ARG A 61 -19.88 13.98 -0.51
N TYR A 62 -18.56 14.03 -0.63
CA TYR A 62 -17.59 13.39 0.26
C TYR A 62 -16.69 14.44 0.92
#